data_AF-M1X0M0-F1
#
_entry.id   AF-M1X0M0-F1
#
_cell.length_a   1.000
_cell.length_b   1.000
_cell.length_c   1.000
_cell.angle_alpha   90.00
_cell.angle_beta   90.00
_cell.angle_gamma   90.00
#
_symmetry.space_group_name_H-M   'P 1'
#
loop_
_entity.id
_entity.type
_entity.pdbx_description
1 polymer ?
#
loop_
_entity_poly.entity_id
_entity_poly.type
_entity_poly.pdbx_seq_one_letter_code
_entity_poly.pdbx_strand_id
1 'polypeptide(L)' 'MGDSDSQLTKGLVGLLIEGLQGLSPDEIIQLTPDFIQEIGLNVSLTPSRANGFYNIFKTMQNKVLTCGVENLPFQ' A
#
# COMPACT_ATOMS: atom_id res chain seq x y z
N MET A 1 20.57 14.21 -1.76
CA MET A 1 19.21 14.00 -2.32
C MET A 1 18.80 12.58 -1.96
N GLY A 2 18.00 12.35 -0.91
CA GLY A 2 17.74 10.97 -0.47
C GLY A 2 16.76 10.82 0.68
N ASP A 3 16.64 11.80 1.57
CA ASP A 3 15.73 11.70 2.71
C ASP A 3 14.26 11.97 2.35
N SER A 4 13.99 12.93 1.46
CA SER A 4 12.61 13.35 1.14
C SER A 4 11.79 12.28 0.41
N ASP A 5 12.41 11.47 -0.45
CA ASP A 5 11.69 10.40 -1.16
C ASP A 5 11.34 9.24 -0.20
N SER A 6 12.22 8.96 0.76
CA SER A 6 12.00 7.94 1.79
C SER A 6 10.93 8.35 2.82
N GLN A 7 10.84 9.62 3.19
CA GLN A 7 9.82 10.10 4.13
C GLN A 7 8.42 10.10 3.49
N LEU A 8 8.30 10.57 2.25
CA LEU A 8 7.04 10.49 1.48
C LEU A 8 6.61 9.04 1.28
N THR A 9 7.54 8.16 0.88
CA THR A 9 7.25 6.73 0.69
C THR A 9 6.79 6.07 2.00
N LYS A 10 7.41 6.39 3.13
CA LYS A 10 6.97 5.89 4.46
C LYS A 10 5.57 6.36 4.83
N GLY A 11 5.24 7.63 4.57
CA GLY A 11 3.91 8.17 4.83
C GLY A 11 2.82 7.48 4.02
N LEU A 12 3.06 7.24 2.73
CA LEU A 12 2.13 6.52 1.86
C LEU A 12 1.92 5.07 2.30
N VAL A 13 3.00 4.38 2.65
CA VAL A 13 2.93 3.00 3.16
C VAL A 13 2.16 2.96 4.49
N GLY A 14 2.34 3.94 5.37
CA GLY A 14 1.55 4.07 6.61
C GLY A 14 0.06 4.21 6.32
N LEU A 15 -0.33 5.09 5.40
CA LEU A 15 -1.73 5.26 4.99
C LEU A 15 -2.33 3.98 4.38
N LEU A 16 -1.52 3.25 3.59
CA LEU A 16 -1.95 1.97 3.04
C LEU A 16 -2.20 0.95 4.14
N ILE A 17 -1.29 0.86 5.11
CA ILE A 17 -1.42 -0.07 6.24
C ILE A 17 -2.67 0.27 7.06
N GLU A 18 -2.89 1.55 7.41
CA GLU A 18 -4.09 1.98 8.12
C GLU A 18 -5.37 1.67 7.34
N GLY A 19 -5.37 1.85 6.01
CA GLY A 19 -6.50 1.52 5.16
C GLY A 19 -6.77 0.01 5.01
N LEU A 20 -5.75 -0.82 5.17
CA LEU A 20 -5.87 -2.29 5.14
C LEU A 20 -6.10 -2.88 6.54
N GLN A 21 -5.87 -2.11 7.60
CA GLN A 21 -6.00 -2.55 8.98
C GLN A 21 -7.47 -2.85 9.29
N GLY A 22 -7.74 -4.07 9.74
CA GLY A 22 -9.10 -4.54 10.06
C GLY A 22 -9.84 -5.19 8.90
N LEU A 23 -9.28 -5.18 7.69
CA LEU A 23 -9.79 -5.97 6.56
C LEU A 23 -9.37 -7.44 6.68
N SER A 24 -10.27 -8.32 6.27
CA SER A 24 -9.96 -9.75 6.16
C SER A 24 -8.98 -9.99 5.00
N PRO A 25 -8.18 -11.08 5.05
CA PRO A 25 -7.31 -11.47 3.94
C PRO A 25 -8.03 -11.46 2.59
N ASP A 26 -9.26 -11.97 2.57
CA ASP A 26 -10.12 -12.06 1.38
C ASP A 26 -10.54 -10.67 0.86
N GLU A 27 -10.79 -9.72 1.76
CA GLU A 27 -11.08 -8.33 1.38
C GLU A 27 -9.85 -7.64 0.82
N ILE A 28 -8.66 -7.87 1.40
CA ILE A 28 -7.40 -7.28 0.94
C ILE A 28 -7.06 -7.76 -0.49
N ILE A 29 -7.29 -9.03 -0.80
CA ILE A 29 -7.01 -9.60 -2.14
C ILE A 29 -8.05 -9.17 -3.18
N GLN A 30 -9.29 -8.90 -2.76
CA GLN A 30 -10.35 -8.39 -3.62
C GLN A 30 -10.27 -6.87 -3.82
N LEU A 31 -9.51 -6.17 -2.97
CA LEU A 31 -9.34 -4.72 -3.04
C LEU A 31 -8.65 -4.32 -4.37
N THR A 32 -9.29 -3.43 -5.13
CA THR A 32 -8.71 -2.87 -6.35
C THR A 32 -7.85 -1.65 -6.01
N PRO A 33 -6.82 -1.33 -6.81
CA PRO A 33 -6.01 -0.11 -6.60
C PRO A 33 -6.77 1.19 -6.87
N ASP A 34 -8.07 1.15 -7.18
CA ASP A 34 -8.87 2.34 -7.46
C ASP A 34 -8.93 3.28 -6.26
N PHE A 35 -8.88 2.76 -5.02
CA PHE A 35 -8.80 3.62 -3.85
C PHE A 35 -7.64 4.61 -3.96
N ILE A 36 -6.47 4.19 -4.48
CA ILE A 36 -5.28 5.05 -4.67
C ILE A 36 -5.61 6.28 -5.53
N GLN A 37 -6.52 6.12 -6.50
CA GLN A 37 -7.03 7.21 -7.32
C GLN A 37 -8.08 8.04 -6.57
N GLU A 38 -8.98 7.40 -5.81
CA GLU A 38 -10.06 8.05 -5.07
C GLU A 38 -9.58 8.90 -3.88
N ILE A 39 -8.54 8.48 -3.15
CA ILE A 39 -7.93 9.29 -2.07
C ILE A 39 -7.15 10.51 -2.60
N GLY A 40 -7.13 10.76 -3.91
CA GLY A 40 -6.46 11.91 -4.52
C GLY A 40 -4.93 11.84 -4.38
N LEU A 41 -4.37 10.69 -3.99
CA LEU A 41 -2.93 10.47 -3.94
C LEU A 41 -2.29 10.63 -5.31
N ASN A 42 -3.01 10.29 -6.38
CA ASN A 42 -2.54 10.46 -7.76
C ASN A 42 -2.26 11.93 -8.13
N VAL A 43 -2.87 12.89 -7.44
CA VAL A 43 -2.65 14.33 -7.69
C VAL A 43 -1.42 14.86 -6.94
N SER A 44 -1.05 14.23 -5.82
CA SER A 44 0.13 14.59 -5.01
C SER A 44 1.38 13.78 -5.37
N LEU A 45 1.21 12.64 -6.05
CA LEU A 45 2.29 11.76 -6.46
C LEU A 45 2.62 11.93 -7.93
N THR A 46 3.91 11.99 -8.25
CA THR A 46 4.35 11.83 -9.63
C THR A 46 4.03 10.41 -10.10
N PRO A 47 3.86 10.18 -11.42
CA PRO A 47 3.56 8.86 -11.96
C PRO A 47 4.52 7.75 -11.48
N SER A 48 5.80 8.09 -11.30
CA SER A 48 6.83 7.17 -10.78
C SER A 48 6.54 6.73 -9.34
N ARG A 49 6.08 7.64 -8.47
CA ARG A 49 5.76 7.35 -7.06
C ARG A 49 4.46 6.55 -6.92
N ALA A 50 3.45 6.86 -7.74
CA ALA A 50 2.22 6.07 -7.79
C ALA A 50 2.50 4.61 -8.21
N ASN A 51 3.39 4.39 -9.19
CA ASN A 51 3.83 3.06 -9.59
C ASN A 51 4.59 2.32 -8.48
N GLY A 52 5.48 3.00 -7.76
CA GLY A 52 6.18 2.44 -6.60
C GLY A 52 5.20 1.99 -5.51
N PHE A 53 4.23 2.85 -5.20
CA PHE A 53 3.18 2.56 -4.24
C PHE A 53 2.32 1.35 -4.65
N TYR A 54 1.91 1.27 -5.93
CA TYR A 54 1.17 0.14 -6.47
C TYR A 54 1.93 -1.19 -6.36
N ASN A 55 3.24 -1.19 -6.62
CA ASN A 55 4.07 -2.39 -6.46
C ASN A 55 4.15 -2.86 -5.01
N ILE A 56 4.19 -1.94 -4.05
CA ILE A 56 4.16 -2.27 -2.62
C ILE A 56 2.81 -2.90 -2.25
N PHE A 57 1.70 -2.29 -2.69
CA PHE A 57 0.36 -2.84 -2.48
C PHE A 57 0.22 -4.26 -3.04
N LYS A 58 0.64 -4.50 -4.28
CA LYS A 58 0.65 -5.85 -4.87
C LYS A 58 1.50 -6.85 -4.10
N THR A 59 2.64 -6.40 -3.57
CA THR A 59 3.51 -7.24 -2.74
C THR A 59 2.82 -7.63 -1.45
N MET A 60 2.08 -6.71 -0.82
CA MET A 60 1.28 -6.99 0.36
C MET A 60 0.16 -7.99 0.05
N GLN A 61 -0.60 -7.80 -1.03
CA GLN A 61 -1.63 -8.74 -1.46
C GLN A 61 -1.05 -10.15 -1.67
N ASN A 62 0.10 -10.25 -2.35
CA ASN A 62 0.78 -11.54 -2.53
C ASN A 62 1.19 -12.17 -1.20
N LYS A 63 1.74 -11.39 -0.26
CA LYS A 63 2.10 -11.90 1.07
C LYS A 63 0.90 -12.43 1.84
N VAL A 64 -0.24 -11.74 1.76
CA VAL A 64 -1.51 -12.18 2.36
C VAL A 64 -1.96 -13.52 1.77
N LEU A 65 -1.88 -13.67 0.43
CA LEU A 65 -2.17 -14.91 -0.29
C LEU A 65 -1.25 -16.08 0.09
N THR A 66 0.06 -15.82 0.22
CA THR A 66 1.05 -16.90 0.40
C THR A 66 1.29 -17.29 1.85
N CYS A 67 1.05 -16.39 2.81
CA CYS A 67 1.50 -16.58 4.19
C CYS A 67 0.35 -16.63 5.22
N GLY A 68 -0.87 -16.23 4.85
CA GLY A 68 -1.91 -15.96 5.84
C GLY A 68 -1.57 -14.69 6.67
N VAL A 69 -2.58 -13.95 7.08
CA VAL A 69 -2.45 -12.59 7.66
C VAL A 69 -1.65 -12.54 8.98
N GLU A 70 -1.35 -13.70 9.56
CA GLU A 70 -0.65 -13.87 10.84
C GLU A 70 0.83 -13.46 10.83
N ASN A 71 1.43 -13.16 9.66
CA ASN A 71 2.85 -12.80 9.52
C ASN A 71 3.09 -11.52 8.69
N LEU A 72 2.13 -10.60 8.67
CA LEU A 72 2.41 -9.29 8.11
C LEU A 72 3.44 -8.54 8.99
N PRO A 73 4.48 -7.92 8.41
CA PRO A 73 5.53 -7.19 9.15
C PRO A 73 5.02 -5.86 9.75
N PHE A 74 3.71 -5.74 9.96
CA PHE A 74 3.04 -4.58 10.55
C PHE A 74 2.74 -4.77 12.04
N GLN A 75 3.20 -5.88 12.64
CA GLN A 75 3.31 -6.04 14.10
C GLN A 75 4.61 -5.44 14.62
#